data_AF-A0A2V8H760-F1
#
_entry.id   AF-A0A2V8H760-F1
#
_cell.length_a   1.000
_cell.length_b   1.000
_cell.length_c   1.000
_cell.angle_alpha   90.00
_cell.angle_beta   90.00
_cell.angle_gamma   90.00
#
_symmetry.space_group_name_H-M   'P 1'
#
loop_
_entity.id
_entity.type
_entity.pdbx_description
1 polymer ?
#
loop_
_entity_poly.entity_id
_entity_poly.type
_entity_poly.pdbx_seq_one_letter_code
_entity_poly.pdbx_strand_id
1 'polypeptide(L)'
;MNRRFLVLIGTVVVVVAALIALPRLRPGEASQAQTTPWGEPDIQGIWTSDSETPLQRPAKYANREFFTDEERTELDKERATAIGREADESRRNRGTEQDVGGAYNAAVFTTHKRMGRRTSLIVDPPDGRIPALTPEAQKKRAAMREFFLALIQATDLCKNKLPGCEGGKYGPPSPRRNEVAPYYVTVGAAGGGGAGGGAINRADGPEDRGLGERCMAAALPDFGGNTGFYLQIVQSPER
;
A
#
# COMPACT_ATOMS: atom_id res chain seq x y z
N MET A 1 -58.96 -16.36 -42.12
CA MET A 1 -57.84 -16.15 -41.16
C MET A 1 -56.84 -15.20 -41.81
N ASN A 2 -56.73 -13.97 -41.30
CA ASN A 2 -56.10 -12.88 -42.06
C ASN A 2 -54.58 -13.02 -42.08
N ARG A 3 -53.99 -12.91 -43.27
CA ARG A 3 -52.53 -13.02 -43.54
C ARG A 3 -51.67 -12.16 -42.60
N ARG A 4 -52.21 -11.06 -42.08
CA ARG A 4 -51.57 -10.18 -41.08
C ARG A 4 -51.38 -10.83 -39.70
N PHE A 5 -52.28 -11.72 -39.30
CA PHE A 5 -52.24 -12.41 -38.01
C PHE A 5 -51.15 -13.49 -37.99
N LEU A 6 -50.96 -14.19 -39.10
CA LEU A 6 -49.90 -15.20 -39.26
C LEU A 6 -48.49 -14.57 -39.30
N VAL A 7 -48.36 -13.37 -39.87
CA VAL A 7 -47.08 -12.63 -39.90
C VAL A 7 -46.69 -12.17 -38.48
N LEU A 8 -47.64 -11.70 -37.67
CA LEU A 8 -47.39 -11.29 -36.28
C LEU A 8 -46.96 -12.45 -35.38
N ILE A 9 -47.56 -13.63 -35.55
CA ILE A 9 -47.15 -14.82 -34.79
C ILE A 9 -45.73 -15.24 -35.22
N GLY A 10 -45.43 -15.21 -36.52
CA GLY A 10 -44.10 -15.52 -37.04
C GLY A 10 -43.00 -14.61 -36.48
N THR A 11 -43.24 -13.29 -36.43
CA THR A 11 -42.24 -12.34 -35.89
C THR A 11 -42.04 -12.50 -34.39
N VAL A 12 -43.10 -12.76 -33.62
CA VAL A 12 -42.98 -13.01 -32.17
C VAL A 12 -42.18 -14.28 -31.89
N VAL A 13 -42.42 -15.35 -32.66
CA VAL A 13 -41.66 -16.61 -32.51
C VAL A 13 -40.18 -16.42 -32.83
N VAL A 14 -39.84 -15.65 -33.87
CA VAL A 14 -38.44 -15.35 -34.23
C VAL A 14 -37.75 -14.51 -33.16
N VAL A 15 -38.43 -13.51 -32.60
CA VAL A 15 -37.86 -12.65 -31.54
C VAL A 15 -37.66 -13.44 -30.23
N VAL A 16 -38.60 -14.30 -29.86
CA VAL A 16 -38.48 -15.15 -28.67
C VAL A 16 -37.36 -16.19 -28.85
N ALA A 17 -37.24 -16.80 -30.03
CA ALA A 17 -36.14 -17.73 -30.32
C ALA A 17 -34.77 -17.03 -30.28
N ALA A 18 -34.68 -15.79 -30.78
CA ALA A 18 -33.45 -15.00 -30.72
C ALA A 18 -33.06 -14.59 -29.29
N LEU A 19 -34.03 -14.36 -28.40
CA LEU A 19 -33.79 -14.06 -26.99
C LEU A 19 -33.34 -15.27 -26.17
N ILE A 20 -33.73 -16.49 -26.56
CA ILE A 20 -33.31 -17.74 -25.91
C ILE A 20 -31.91 -18.18 -26.37
N ALA A 21 -31.52 -17.81 -27.59
CA ALA A 21 -30.23 -18.16 -28.19
C ALA A 21 -29.07 -17.19 -27.83
N LEU A 22 -29.33 -16.16 -27.02
CA LEU A 22 -28.26 -15.31 -26.49
C LEU A 22 -27.36 -16.17 -25.58
N PRO A 23 -26.04 -16.27 -25.86
CA PRO A 23 -25.13 -16.97 -24.97
C PRO A 23 -25.18 -16.29 -23.60
N ARG A 24 -25.65 -17.02 -22.59
CA ARG A 24 -25.52 -16.55 -21.20
C ARG A 24 -24.02 -16.49 -20.91
N LEU A 25 -23.49 -15.28 -20.75
CA LEU A 25 -22.19 -15.05 -20.15
C LEU A 25 -22.20 -15.74 -18.79
N ARG A 26 -21.56 -16.92 -18.71
CA ARG A 26 -21.31 -17.57 -17.43
C ARG A 26 -20.40 -16.62 -16.64
N PRO A 27 -20.74 -16.26 -15.39
CA PRO A 27 -19.76 -15.64 -14.50
C PRO A 27 -18.51 -16.53 -14.54
N GLY A 28 -17.33 -15.95 -14.80
CA GLY A 28 -16.10 -16.71 -14.97
C GLY A 28 -15.94 -17.70 -13.82
N GLU A 29 -15.90 -18.99 -14.13
CA GLU A 29 -15.52 -20.02 -13.17
C GLU A 29 -14.16 -19.60 -12.59
N ALA A 30 -14.11 -19.45 -11.27
CA ALA A 30 -12.84 -19.29 -10.58
C ALA A 30 -11.98 -20.48 -11.01
N SER A 31 -10.84 -20.19 -11.65
CA SER A 31 -9.85 -21.21 -12.01
C SER A 31 -9.63 -22.08 -10.77
N GLN A 32 -9.83 -23.39 -10.87
CA GLN A 32 -9.55 -24.30 -9.78
C GLN A 32 -8.12 -24.01 -9.31
N ALA A 33 -7.98 -23.67 -8.02
CA ALA A 33 -6.67 -23.50 -7.43
C ALA A 33 -5.89 -24.78 -7.69
N GLN A 34 -4.72 -24.65 -8.33
CA GLN A 34 -3.87 -25.81 -8.57
C GLN A 34 -3.43 -26.37 -7.22
N THR A 35 -3.33 -27.68 -7.13
CA THR A 35 -2.80 -28.36 -5.94
C THR A 35 -1.46 -28.98 -6.29
N THR A 36 -0.52 -28.89 -5.37
CA THR A 36 0.75 -29.60 -5.43
C THR A 36 0.52 -31.12 -5.46
N PRO A 37 1.51 -31.93 -5.91
CA PRO A 37 1.42 -33.39 -5.84
C PRO A 37 1.19 -33.97 -4.44
N TRP A 38 1.47 -33.19 -3.38
CA TRP A 38 1.25 -33.56 -1.97
C TRP A 38 -0.02 -32.95 -1.35
N GLY A 39 -0.90 -32.34 -2.15
CA GLY A 39 -2.27 -31.99 -1.74
C GLY A 39 -2.44 -30.59 -1.14
N GLU A 40 -1.39 -29.76 -1.10
CA GLU A 40 -1.48 -28.36 -0.68
C GLU A 40 -1.80 -27.42 -1.86
N PRO A 41 -2.35 -26.21 -1.63
CA PRO A 41 -2.47 -25.20 -2.67
C PRO A 41 -1.10 -24.89 -3.33
N ASP A 42 -1.05 -24.97 -4.65
CA ASP A 42 0.12 -24.66 -5.45
C ASP A 42 0.21 -23.14 -5.66
N ILE A 43 1.15 -22.53 -4.96
CA ILE A 43 1.52 -21.11 -5.06
C ILE A 43 2.90 -20.94 -5.71
N GLN A 44 3.45 -21.99 -6.33
CA GLN A 44 4.72 -21.90 -7.02
C GLN A 44 4.64 -20.98 -8.24
N GLY A 45 5.77 -20.37 -8.57
CA GLY A 45 5.89 -19.52 -9.76
C GLY A 45 6.67 -18.25 -9.51
N ILE A 46 6.70 -17.39 -10.52
CA ILE A 46 7.31 -16.07 -10.45
C ILE A 46 6.21 -15.05 -10.15
N TRP A 47 6.31 -14.43 -8.99
CA TRP A 47 5.40 -13.42 -8.48
C TRP A 47 5.98 -12.04 -8.66
N THR A 48 5.19 -11.13 -9.20
CA THR A 48 5.52 -9.71 -9.33
C THR A 48 4.25 -8.89 -9.14
N SER A 49 4.42 -7.60 -8.86
CA SER A 49 3.33 -6.62 -8.93
C SER A 49 3.51 -5.84 -10.23
N ASP A 50 2.58 -6.01 -11.16
CA ASP A 50 2.55 -5.36 -12.48
C ASP A 50 1.75 -4.05 -12.50
N SER A 51 0.94 -3.84 -11.48
CA SER A 51 -0.02 -2.75 -11.37
C SER A 51 -0.02 -2.13 -9.99
N GLU A 52 -0.44 -0.87 -9.92
CA GLU A 52 -0.61 -0.15 -8.67
C GLU A 52 -2.00 -0.42 -8.11
N THR A 53 -2.05 -1.01 -6.91
CA THR A 53 -3.31 -1.19 -6.19
C THR A 53 -3.15 -0.55 -4.81
N PRO A 54 -4.03 0.39 -4.41
CA PRO A 54 -3.97 0.99 -3.09
C PRO A 54 -4.02 -0.07 -1.99
N LEU A 55 -3.25 0.08 -0.91
CA LEU A 55 -3.36 -0.85 0.22
C LEU A 55 -4.79 -0.85 0.77
N GLN A 56 -5.35 0.33 1.04
CA GLN A 56 -6.71 0.51 1.55
C GLN A 56 -7.59 1.18 0.52
N ARG A 57 -8.87 0.81 0.49
CA ARG A 57 -9.84 1.41 -0.40
C ARG A 57 -10.09 2.88 -0.02
N PRO A 58 -10.02 3.81 -0.98
CA PRO A 58 -10.46 5.17 -0.76
C PRO A 58 -11.94 5.22 -0.38
N ALA A 59 -12.29 6.04 0.62
CA ALA A 59 -13.64 6.11 1.17
C ALA A 59 -14.73 6.39 0.11
N LYS A 60 -14.37 7.15 -0.95
CA LYS A 60 -15.27 7.46 -2.08
C LYS A 60 -15.77 6.23 -2.85
N TYR A 61 -15.11 5.08 -2.70
CA TYR A 61 -15.49 3.83 -3.36
C TYR A 61 -16.25 2.85 -2.46
N ALA A 62 -16.43 3.14 -1.17
CA ALA A 62 -17.19 2.30 -0.22
C ALA A 62 -16.84 0.81 -0.33
N ASN A 63 -17.78 -0.07 -0.73
CA ASN A 63 -17.55 -1.51 -0.90
C ASN A 63 -17.30 -1.92 -2.36
N ARG A 64 -17.06 -0.95 -3.26
CA ARG A 64 -16.88 -1.23 -4.69
C ARG A 64 -15.49 -1.80 -4.93
N GLU A 65 -15.43 -3.07 -5.30
CA GLU A 65 -14.17 -3.81 -5.44
C GLU A 65 -13.33 -3.36 -6.65
N PHE A 66 -13.97 -2.86 -7.71
CA PHE A 66 -13.28 -2.53 -8.96
C PHE A 66 -13.46 -1.06 -9.39
N PHE A 67 -12.41 -0.52 -9.99
CA PHE A 67 -12.45 0.72 -10.77
C PHE A 67 -13.07 0.49 -12.14
N THR A 68 -13.62 1.54 -12.74
CA THR A 68 -13.87 1.57 -14.19
C THR A 68 -12.58 1.89 -14.95
N ASP A 69 -12.56 1.65 -16.26
CA ASP A 69 -11.39 1.93 -17.09
C ASP A 69 -11.12 3.44 -17.22
N GLU A 70 -12.17 4.25 -17.23
CA GLU A 70 -12.08 5.71 -17.21
C GLU A 70 -11.46 6.21 -15.90
N GLU A 71 -11.90 5.65 -14.76
CA GLU A 71 -11.35 6.01 -13.44
C GLU A 71 -9.86 5.65 -13.33
N ARG A 72 -9.47 4.48 -13.83
CA ARG A 72 -8.05 4.08 -13.88
C ARG A 72 -7.23 5.03 -14.72
N THR A 73 -7.76 5.42 -15.88
CA THR A 73 -7.09 6.36 -16.79
C THR A 73 -6.91 7.73 -16.14
N GLU A 74 -7.90 8.20 -15.41
CA GLU A 74 -7.81 9.48 -14.70
C GLU A 74 -6.83 9.41 -13.52
N LEU A 75 -6.88 8.34 -12.72
CA LEU A 75 -5.93 8.12 -11.63
C LEU A 75 -4.48 8.00 -12.12
N ASP A 76 -4.26 7.34 -13.27
CA ASP A 76 -2.95 7.28 -13.93
C ASP A 76 -2.44 8.69 -14.28
N LYS A 77 -3.31 9.58 -14.80
CA LYS A 77 -2.95 10.97 -15.11
C LYS A 77 -2.66 11.77 -13.84
N GLU A 78 -3.55 11.71 -12.86
CA GLU A 78 -3.39 12.40 -11.57
C GLU A 78 -2.04 12.04 -10.94
N ARG A 79 -1.70 10.74 -10.94
CA ARG A 79 -0.43 10.25 -10.42
C ARG A 79 0.76 10.72 -11.25
N ALA A 80 0.69 10.63 -12.58
CA ALA A 80 1.75 11.12 -13.46
C ALA A 80 2.01 12.63 -13.26
N THR A 81 0.95 13.43 -13.10
CA THR A 81 1.05 14.86 -12.78
C THR A 81 1.69 15.07 -11.41
N ALA A 82 1.30 14.32 -10.39
CA ALA A 82 1.89 14.42 -9.06
C ALA A 82 3.39 14.13 -9.05
N ILE A 83 3.81 13.06 -9.75
CA ILE A 83 5.23 12.69 -9.92
C ILE A 83 6.01 13.77 -10.68
N GLY A 84 5.46 14.28 -11.79
CA GLY A 84 6.11 15.37 -12.54
C GLY A 84 6.25 16.64 -11.71
N ARG A 85 5.22 16.98 -10.95
CA ARG A 85 5.21 18.06 -9.94
C ARG A 85 5.93 17.67 -8.64
N GLU A 86 6.65 16.58 -8.56
CA GLU A 86 7.62 16.30 -7.50
C GLU A 86 9.05 16.41 -8.04
N ALA A 87 9.26 16.05 -9.31
CA ALA A 87 10.57 16.10 -9.96
C ALA A 87 11.00 17.46 -10.53
N ASP A 88 10.09 18.30 -11.00
CA ASP A 88 10.36 19.69 -11.44
C ASP A 88 11.22 20.55 -10.49
N GLU A 89 12.34 21.04 -11.02
CA GLU A 89 13.37 21.82 -10.31
C GLU A 89 12.86 23.13 -9.70
N SER A 90 11.76 23.70 -10.20
CA SER A 90 11.22 24.98 -9.71
C SER A 90 10.81 24.94 -8.23
N ARG A 91 10.55 23.76 -7.67
CA ARG A 91 10.24 23.58 -6.24
C ARG A 91 11.46 23.50 -5.34
N ARG A 92 12.66 23.42 -5.90
CA ARG A 92 13.89 23.21 -5.14
C ARG A 92 14.45 24.54 -4.66
N ASN A 93 14.66 24.64 -3.35
CA ASN A 93 15.39 25.74 -2.75
C ASN A 93 16.86 25.37 -2.68
N ARG A 94 17.58 25.58 -3.78
CA ARG A 94 18.97 25.11 -3.92
C ARG A 94 19.88 25.52 -2.78
N GLY A 95 20.71 24.57 -2.32
CA GLY A 95 21.68 24.81 -1.23
C GLY A 95 21.09 24.73 0.18
N THR A 96 19.85 24.25 0.32
CA THR A 96 19.23 23.95 1.62
C THR A 96 19.32 22.46 1.95
N GLU A 97 19.18 22.09 3.22
CA GLU A 97 19.06 20.67 3.60
C GLU A 97 17.86 19.99 2.93
N GLN A 98 16.77 20.73 2.71
CA GLN A 98 15.59 20.25 2.01
C GLN A 98 15.86 19.93 0.54
N ASP A 99 16.75 20.68 -0.12
CA ASP A 99 17.20 20.40 -1.49
C ASP A 99 17.97 19.08 -1.55
N VAL A 100 18.88 18.84 -0.61
CA VAL A 100 19.59 17.56 -0.49
C VAL A 100 18.62 16.41 -0.19
N GLY A 101 17.70 16.60 0.75
CA GLY A 101 16.67 15.61 1.09
C GLY A 101 15.70 15.30 -0.05
N GLY A 102 15.50 16.24 -0.98
CA GLY A 102 14.68 16.09 -2.18
C GLY A 102 15.42 15.59 -3.43
N ALA A 103 16.72 15.26 -3.32
CA ALA A 103 17.52 14.83 -4.47
C ALA A 103 17.01 13.51 -5.08
N TYR A 104 16.50 12.60 -4.24
CA TYR A 104 15.85 11.36 -4.66
C TYR A 104 14.34 11.59 -4.84
N ASN A 105 13.92 11.78 -6.09
CA ASN A 105 12.51 11.98 -6.44
C ASN A 105 11.87 10.73 -7.06
N ALA A 106 10.55 10.64 -6.96
CA ALA A 106 9.79 9.52 -7.51
C ALA A 106 9.96 9.37 -9.03
N ALA A 107 10.12 10.45 -9.80
CA ALA A 107 10.18 10.36 -11.26
C ALA A 107 11.37 9.54 -11.75
N VAL A 108 12.52 9.60 -11.07
CA VAL A 108 13.75 8.91 -11.44
C VAL A 108 13.95 7.60 -10.66
N PHE A 109 13.65 7.59 -9.36
CA PHE A 109 14.07 6.51 -8.46
C PHE A 109 12.97 5.50 -8.11
N THR A 110 11.79 5.59 -8.71
CA THR A 110 10.69 4.65 -8.46
C THR A 110 10.07 4.12 -9.74
N THR A 111 9.47 2.94 -9.67
CA THR A 111 8.74 2.34 -10.80
C THR A 111 7.32 2.89 -10.89
N HIS A 112 6.93 3.36 -12.06
CA HIS A 112 5.58 3.88 -12.34
C HIS A 112 4.72 2.81 -12.98
N LYS A 113 3.85 2.18 -12.18
CA LYS A 113 2.92 1.15 -12.65
C LYS A 113 1.58 1.77 -13.01
N ARG A 114 0.90 1.14 -13.97
CA ARG A 114 -0.50 1.46 -14.30
C ARG A 114 -1.41 1.10 -13.14
N MET A 115 -2.48 1.86 -12.95
CA MET A 115 -3.50 1.52 -11.97
C MET A 115 -4.07 0.12 -12.20
N GLY A 116 -4.18 -0.65 -11.12
CA GLY A 116 -4.80 -1.97 -11.06
C GLY A 116 -6.32 -1.89 -11.21
N ARG A 117 -6.97 -3.05 -11.36
CA ARG A 117 -8.45 -3.09 -11.50
C ARG A 117 -9.12 -2.95 -10.14
N ARG A 118 -8.48 -3.44 -9.09
CA ARG A 118 -9.00 -3.44 -7.72
C ARG A 118 -8.83 -2.06 -7.10
N THR A 119 -9.80 -1.66 -6.30
CA THR A 119 -9.76 -0.42 -5.52
C THR A 119 -8.96 -0.55 -4.22
N SER A 120 -8.58 -1.78 -3.84
CA SER A 120 -7.76 -2.09 -2.66
C SER A 120 -7.09 -3.47 -2.73
N LEU A 121 -5.94 -3.61 -2.07
CA LEU A 121 -5.31 -4.91 -1.76
C LEU A 121 -6.05 -5.66 -0.65
N ILE A 122 -6.65 -4.95 0.30
CA ILE A 122 -7.47 -5.55 1.36
C ILE A 122 -8.81 -5.95 0.75
N VAL A 123 -9.10 -7.24 0.83
CA VAL A 123 -10.36 -7.83 0.33
C VAL A 123 -11.36 -8.05 1.46
N ASP A 124 -10.85 -8.41 2.65
CA ASP A 124 -11.62 -8.59 3.87
C ASP A 124 -11.00 -7.72 4.99
N PRO A 125 -11.73 -6.78 5.60
CA PRO A 125 -13.17 -6.51 5.45
C PRO A 125 -13.60 -6.03 4.05
N PRO A 126 -14.88 -6.23 3.64
CA PRO A 126 -15.38 -5.86 2.32
C PRO A 126 -15.31 -4.38 1.98
N ASP A 127 -15.04 -3.49 2.94
CA ASP A 127 -14.78 -2.07 2.73
C ASP A 127 -13.32 -1.80 2.31
N GLY A 128 -12.47 -2.84 2.30
CA GLY A 128 -11.08 -2.79 1.88
C GLY A 128 -10.21 -1.92 2.79
N ARG A 129 -10.56 -1.79 4.08
CA ARG A 129 -9.80 -0.96 5.02
C ARG A 129 -9.15 -1.81 6.10
N ILE A 130 -8.06 -1.29 6.67
CA ILE A 130 -7.44 -1.93 7.82
C ILE A 130 -8.46 -1.86 8.97
N PRO A 131 -8.78 -3.01 9.61
CA PRO A 131 -9.68 -3.01 10.75
C PRO A 131 -9.23 -2.05 11.85
N ALA A 132 -10.20 -1.54 12.62
CA ALA A 132 -9.90 -0.69 13.76
C ALA A 132 -8.97 -1.42 14.73
N LEU A 133 -7.94 -0.71 15.21
CA LEU A 133 -7.04 -1.26 16.21
C LEU A 133 -7.76 -1.53 17.52
N THR A 134 -7.38 -2.61 18.20
CA THR A 134 -7.87 -2.90 19.55
C THR A 134 -7.50 -1.78 20.52
N PRO A 135 -8.24 -1.59 21.63
CA PRO A 135 -7.92 -0.58 22.64
C PRO A 135 -6.48 -0.70 23.18
N GLU A 136 -5.98 -1.92 23.35
CA GLU A 136 -4.62 -2.19 23.79
C GLU A 136 -3.61 -1.69 22.75
N ALA A 137 -3.82 -1.99 21.47
CA ALA A 137 -2.95 -1.53 20.39
C ALA A 137 -2.95 0.01 20.25
N GLN A 138 -4.11 0.65 20.45
CA GLN A 138 -4.22 2.11 20.49
C GLN A 138 -3.40 2.69 21.65
N LYS A 139 -3.50 2.12 22.85
CA LYS A 139 -2.70 2.52 24.02
C LYS A 139 -1.20 2.37 23.76
N LYS A 140 -0.76 1.26 23.15
CA LYS A 140 0.66 1.07 22.78
C LYS A 140 1.14 2.14 21.81
N ARG A 141 0.36 2.43 20.76
CA ARG A 141 0.67 3.48 19.77
C ARG A 141 0.72 4.87 20.39
N ALA A 142 -0.19 5.20 21.31
CA ALA A 142 -0.20 6.49 21.99
C ALA A 142 1.06 6.68 22.85
N ALA A 143 1.42 5.69 23.66
CA ALA A 143 2.63 5.73 24.48
C ALA A 143 3.91 5.85 23.63
N MET A 144 4.00 5.10 22.53
CA MET A 144 5.12 5.23 21.58
C MET A 144 5.14 6.61 20.92
N ARG A 145 3.98 7.14 20.50
CA ARG A 145 3.88 8.47 19.90
C ARG A 145 4.39 9.55 20.86
N GLU A 146 3.97 9.54 22.11
CA GLU A 146 4.45 10.48 23.12
C GLU A 146 5.97 10.39 23.31
N PHE A 147 6.51 9.17 23.35
CA PHE A 147 7.95 8.94 23.45
C PHE A 147 8.70 9.52 22.23
N PHE A 148 8.23 9.28 21.01
CA PHE A 148 8.86 9.84 19.81
C PHE A 148 8.78 11.37 19.75
N LEU A 149 7.64 11.96 20.13
CA LEU A 149 7.50 13.41 20.21
C LEU A 149 8.49 14.02 21.21
N ALA A 150 8.75 13.34 22.33
CA ALA A 150 9.75 13.76 23.30
C ALA A 150 11.18 13.70 22.74
N LEU A 151 11.50 12.68 21.91
CA LEU A 151 12.82 12.55 21.27
C LEU A 151 13.09 13.63 20.23
N ILE A 152 12.07 14.10 19.50
CA ILE A 152 12.24 15.13 18.46
C ILE A 152 12.12 16.57 18.98
N GLN A 153 11.82 16.77 20.27
CA GLN A 153 11.56 18.09 20.86
C GLN A 153 12.67 19.13 20.60
N ALA A 154 13.94 18.70 20.64
CA ALA A 154 15.10 19.57 20.44
C ALA A 154 15.74 19.43 19.05
N THR A 155 14.93 19.18 18.02
CA THR A 155 15.40 19.03 16.63
C THR A 155 15.04 20.23 15.76
N ASP A 156 15.78 20.43 14.66
CA ASP A 156 15.46 21.46 13.66
C ASP A 156 14.10 21.24 12.99
N LEU A 157 13.61 19.99 12.95
CA LEU A 157 12.24 19.66 12.52
C LEU A 157 11.21 20.44 13.33
N CYS A 158 11.34 20.42 14.66
CA CYS A 158 10.43 21.13 15.56
C CYS A 158 10.72 22.62 15.62
N LYS A 159 11.98 23.04 15.58
CA LYS A 159 12.38 24.46 15.56
C LYS A 159 11.78 25.19 14.36
N ASN A 160 11.84 24.57 13.18
CA ASN A 160 11.38 25.14 11.92
C ASN A 160 9.90 24.82 11.61
N LYS A 161 9.17 24.19 12.54
CA LYS A 161 7.75 23.81 12.39
C LYS A 161 7.49 23.00 11.12
N LEU A 162 8.41 22.11 10.77
CA LEU A 162 8.27 21.24 9.61
C LEU A 162 7.19 20.18 9.87
N PRO A 163 6.56 19.61 8.81
CA PRO A 163 5.50 18.61 8.96
C PRO A 163 5.88 17.41 9.86
N GLY A 164 7.18 17.05 9.90
CA GLY A 164 7.69 15.98 10.77
C GLY A 164 7.54 16.23 12.29
N CYS A 165 7.25 17.46 12.73
CA CYS A 165 6.97 17.77 14.14
C CYS A 165 5.45 17.85 14.45
N GLU A 166 4.58 17.26 13.63
CA GLU A 166 3.13 17.30 13.86
C GLU A 166 2.75 16.69 15.23
N GLY A 167 2.20 17.53 16.11
CA GLY A 167 1.85 17.18 17.50
C GLY A 167 2.99 17.36 18.52
N GLY A 168 4.19 17.71 18.07
CA GLY A 168 5.34 18.04 18.91
C GLY A 168 5.46 19.54 19.20
N LYS A 169 6.38 19.90 20.11
CA LYS A 169 6.73 21.29 20.41
C LYS A 169 8.25 21.40 20.46
N TYR A 170 8.78 22.51 19.94
CA TYR A 170 10.19 22.82 20.09
C TYR A 170 10.50 23.23 21.53
N GLY A 171 11.62 22.73 22.08
CA GLY A 171 12.07 23.04 23.42
C GLY A 171 13.44 22.44 23.72
N PRO A 172 13.92 22.55 24.97
CA PRO A 172 15.13 21.84 25.40
C PRO A 172 14.93 20.31 25.25
N PRO A 173 16.00 19.51 25.19
CA PRO A 173 15.88 18.06 25.14
C PRO A 173 14.98 17.54 26.26
N SER A 174 13.98 16.72 25.91
CA SER A 174 13.06 16.15 26.90
C SER A 174 13.83 15.26 27.89
N PRO A 175 13.50 15.28 29.20
CA PRO A 175 14.05 14.31 30.15
C PRO A 175 13.79 12.85 29.73
N ARG A 176 12.66 12.63 29.03
CA ARG A 176 12.29 11.31 28.49
C ARG A 176 13.24 10.79 27.42
N ARG A 177 14.12 11.66 26.88
CA ARG A 177 15.16 11.25 25.93
C ARG A 177 16.07 10.17 26.52
N ASN A 178 16.25 10.12 27.84
CA ASN A 178 17.12 9.12 28.48
C ASN A 178 16.36 7.88 28.99
N GLU A 179 15.03 7.83 28.80
CA GLU A 179 14.21 6.68 29.20
C GLU A 179 14.34 5.53 28.19
N VAL A 180 14.09 4.30 28.63
CA VAL A 180 13.89 3.16 27.73
C VAL A 180 12.54 3.32 27.02
N ALA A 181 12.46 2.94 25.75
CA ALA A 181 11.22 3.00 24.99
C ALA A 181 10.11 2.19 25.69
N PRO A 182 8.84 2.68 25.72
CA PRO A 182 7.74 1.96 26.36
C PRO A 182 7.49 0.55 25.80
N TYR A 183 7.87 0.32 24.55
CA TYR A 183 7.82 -0.98 23.89
C TYR A 183 9.07 -1.17 23.03
N TYR A 184 9.42 -2.44 22.80
CA TYR A 184 10.54 -2.79 21.93
C TYR A 184 10.31 -2.29 20.50
N VAL A 185 11.31 -1.60 19.95
CA VAL A 185 11.18 -0.88 18.68
C VAL A 185 11.50 -1.84 17.52
N THR A 186 10.49 -2.59 17.06
CA THR A 186 10.64 -3.54 15.94
C THR A 186 10.31 -2.95 14.56
N VAL A 187 9.58 -1.85 14.51
CA VAL A 187 9.15 -1.22 13.26
C VAL A 187 9.74 0.18 13.26
N GLY A 188 10.07 0.72 12.08
CA GLY A 188 10.38 2.13 11.94
C GLY A 188 9.16 2.93 12.39
N ALA A 189 9.10 3.24 13.67
CA ALA A 189 7.97 3.92 14.23
C ALA A 189 8.06 5.36 13.76
N ALA A 190 7.10 5.74 12.91
CA ALA A 190 6.78 7.10 12.49
C ALA A 190 7.91 8.13 12.74
N GLY A 191 8.96 8.13 11.89
CA GLY A 191 9.98 9.17 11.96
C GLY A 191 11.38 8.87 11.42
N GLY A 192 11.71 7.63 11.02
CA GLY A 192 13.05 7.29 10.53
C GLY A 192 13.03 6.38 9.30
N GLY A 193 13.20 6.96 8.12
CA GLY A 193 13.22 6.27 6.83
C GLY A 193 14.53 5.54 6.52
N GLY A 194 15.02 4.70 7.45
CA GLY A 194 16.16 3.81 7.23
C GLY A 194 15.68 2.38 6.98
N ALA A 195 16.24 1.72 5.96
CA ALA A 195 15.87 0.40 5.44
C ALA A 195 15.98 -0.80 6.42
N GLY A 196 16.10 -0.56 7.73
CA GLY A 196 16.15 -1.59 8.77
C GLY A 196 15.00 -1.56 9.77
N GLY A 197 14.12 -0.54 9.76
CA GLY A 197 13.12 -0.36 10.83
C GLY A 197 13.75 -0.22 12.23
N GLY A 198 12.95 0.13 13.24
CA GLY A 198 13.40 0.03 14.64
C GLY A 198 14.30 1.16 15.18
N ALA A 199 14.75 2.10 14.35
CA ALA A 199 15.61 3.21 14.79
C ALA A 199 14.80 4.35 15.44
N ILE A 200 15.41 5.03 16.42
CA ILE A 200 14.82 6.19 17.11
C ILE A 200 15.74 7.41 17.00
N ASN A 201 15.29 8.61 17.37
CA ASN A 201 16.10 9.85 17.34
C ASN A 201 17.05 9.92 18.57
N ARG A 202 17.87 8.87 18.72
CA ARG A 202 18.88 8.64 19.76
C ARG A 202 19.78 7.50 19.31
N ALA A 203 21.01 7.39 19.82
CA ALA A 203 21.93 6.30 19.50
C ALA A 203 22.80 5.94 20.72
N ASP A 204 22.20 5.98 21.91
CA ASP A 204 22.91 5.89 23.20
C ASP A 204 23.14 4.41 23.59
N GLY A 205 22.39 3.47 23.00
CA GLY A 205 22.58 2.03 23.19
C GLY A 205 22.21 1.20 21.95
N PRO A 206 22.46 -0.13 22.01
CA PRO A 206 22.18 -1.03 20.88
C PRO A 206 20.69 -1.06 20.53
N GLU A 207 19.79 -0.90 21.50
CA GLU A 207 18.33 -0.87 21.30
C GLU A 207 17.82 0.37 20.54
N ASP A 208 18.63 1.42 20.44
CA ASP A 208 18.27 2.63 19.70
C ASP A 208 18.59 2.50 18.19
N ARG A 209 19.43 1.52 17.84
CA ARG A 209 19.83 1.24 16.47
C ARG A 209 18.75 0.45 15.74
N GLY A 210 18.68 0.63 14.43
CA GLY A 210 17.71 -0.08 13.60
C GLY A 210 17.95 -1.59 13.61
N LEU A 211 16.91 -2.39 13.33
CA LEU A 211 17.02 -3.86 13.37
C LEU A 211 18.07 -4.40 12.41
N GLY A 212 18.32 -3.72 11.29
CA GLY A 212 19.38 -4.06 10.34
C GLY A 212 20.78 -4.00 10.97
N GLU A 213 21.10 -2.92 11.68
CA GLU A 213 22.38 -2.76 12.41
C GLU A 213 22.55 -3.82 13.51
N ARG A 214 21.43 -4.34 14.00
CA ARG A 214 21.37 -5.32 15.08
C ARG A 214 21.24 -6.77 14.59
N CYS A 215 21.34 -6.99 13.27
CA CYS A 215 21.17 -8.30 12.64
C CYS A 215 19.81 -8.99 12.94
N MET A 216 18.74 -8.21 13.16
CA MET A 216 17.37 -8.69 13.40
C MET A 216 16.37 -8.23 12.34
N ALA A 217 16.83 -7.66 11.23
CA ALA A 217 15.97 -7.39 10.07
C ALA A 217 15.60 -8.71 9.39
N ALA A 218 14.67 -9.47 9.97
CA ALA A 218 14.05 -10.60 9.31
C ALA A 218 13.11 -10.06 8.21
N ALA A 219 13.67 -9.76 7.04
CA ALA A 219 12.95 -9.29 5.87
C ALA A 219 12.46 -10.46 5.01
N LEU A 220 11.84 -11.47 5.64
CA LEU A 220 11.19 -12.56 4.91
C LEU A 220 9.75 -12.75 5.40
N PRO A 221 8.77 -12.83 4.49
CA PRO A 221 8.91 -12.70 3.03
C PRO A 221 9.14 -11.25 2.58
N ASP A 222 10.14 -11.06 1.70
CA ASP A 222 10.37 -9.80 0.98
C ASP A 222 9.29 -9.67 -0.09
N PHE A 223 8.34 -8.73 0.08
CA PHE A 223 7.32 -8.43 -0.93
C PHE A 223 7.78 -7.39 -1.95
N GLY A 224 9.09 -7.21 -2.07
CA GLY A 224 9.76 -6.25 -2.94
C GLY A 224 9.71 -4.81 -2.44
N GLY A 225 10.25 -3.92 -3.27
CA GLY A 225 10.32 -2.48 -2.99
C GLY A 225 9.71 -1.61 -4.09
N ASN A 226 9.85 -0.29 -3.93
CA ASN A 226 9.33 0.72 -4.88
C ASN A 226 9.98 0.68 -6.28
N THR A 227 10.99 -0.17 -6.48
CA THR A 227 11.69 -0.37 -7.76
C THR A 227 11.24 -1.64 -8.51
N GLY A 228 10.16 -2.29 -8.06
CA GLY A 228 9.69 -3.55 -8.62
C GLY A 228 10.47 -4.76 -8.10
N PHE A 229 9.90 -5.95 -8.30
CA PHE A 229 10.47 -7.21 -7.81
C PHE A 229 10.00 -8.40 -8.65
N TYR A 230 10.77 -9.48 -8.63
CA TYR A 230 10.38 -10.79 -9.14
C TYR A 230 10.77 -11.84 -8.10
N LEU A 231 9.78 -12.46 -7.48
CA LEU A 231 9.97 -13.47 -6.44
C LEU A 231 9.64 -14.83 -7.01
N GLN A 232 10.56 -15.78 -6.92
CA GLN A 232 10.26 -17.16 -7.25
C GLN A 232 9.87 -17.91 -5.98
N ILE A 233 8.64 -18.39 -5.92
CA ILE A 233 8.19 -19.31 -4.87
C ILE A 233 8.40 -20.74 -5.38
N VAL A 234 9.11 -21.54 -4.60
CA VAL A 234 9.28 -22.98 -4.80
C VAL A 234 8.77 -23.66 -3.53
N GLN A 235 7.82 -24.58 -3.69
CA GLN A 235 7.32 -25.38 -2.58
C GLN A 235 7.99 -26.75 -2.64
N SER A 236 8.27 -27.30 -1.47
CA SER A 236 8.66 -28.70 -1.32
C SER A 236 7.68 -29.35 -0.34
N PRO A 237 7.45 -30.66 -0.44
CA PRO A 237 6.83 -31.38 0.67
C PRO A 237 7.67 -31.13 1.94
N GLU A 238 7.02 -31.14 3.10
CA GLU A 238 7.69 -30.96 4.40
C GLU A 238 8.95 -31.85 4.49
N ARG A 239 10.06 -31.28 4.98
CA ARG A 239 11.28 -32.02 5.32
C ARG A 239 11.22 -32.53 6.74
#